data_AF-A0A813IJB7-F1
#
_entry.id   AF-A0A813IJB7-F1
#
_cell.length_a   1.000
_cell.length_b   1.000
_cell.length_c   1.000
_cell.angle_alpha   90.00
_cell.angle_beta   90.00
_cell.angle_gamma   90.00
#
_symmetry.space_group_name_H-M   'P 1'
#
loop_
_entity.id
_entity.type
_entity.pdbx_description
1 polymer ?
#
loop_
_entity_poly.entity_id
_entity_poly.type
_entity_poly.pdbx_seq_one_letter_code
_entity_poly.pdbx_strand_id
1 'polypeptide(L)'
;MVVTALRWQTHFKRACFKLLEIVMLLQRSKNMDRSYCGNISLVADTLQSGVVQVVGIQTAFVAIKEDGSVVSWGIAGLGGDSSSVADKLQQGLLQVVGNQHAFPAINEDGSVVSWGNTAFGGDSSSVADKLHEGVLQVVGNFRAFAAIKDDGSVVSWGSASDGGSVADKLESHVFQVIGNRAAFAAIKHDGSVAAWDNADHGGDSPSAANKLQKGVVQVVGNLRAFAVIKDNGSVVS
;
A
#
# COMPACT_ATOMS: atom_id res chain seq x y z
N MET A 1 10.15 34.08 -0.31
CA MET A 1 10.81 32.75 -0.28
C MET A 1 9.92 31.70 -0.97
N VAL A 2 9.46 31.97 -2.21
CA VAL A 2 8.45 31.15 -2.94
C VAL A 2 9.01 30.57 -4.25
N VAL A 3 10.25 30.90 -4.61
CA VAL A 3 10.83 30.51 -5.92
C VAL A 3 11.37 29.07 -5.93
N THR A 4 11.51 28.42 -4.78
CA THR A 4 12.03 27.05 -4.69
C THR A 4 10.99 25.97 -4.97
N ALA A 5 9.71 26.17 -4.64
CA ALA A 5 8.68 25.12 -4.79
C ALA A 5 8.32 24.77 -6.25
N LEU A 6 8.30 25.76 -7.17
CA LEU A 6 8.00 25.51 -8.59
C LEU A 6 9.10 24.73 -9.32
N ARG A 7 10.36 24.84 -8.88
CA ARG A 7 11.48 24.14 -9.53
C ARG A 7 11.39 22.62 -9.29
N TRP A 8 10.93 22.18 -8.12
CA TRP A 8 10.77 20.76 -7.79
C TRP A 8 9.67 20.07 -8.61
N GLN A 9 8.52 20.72 -8.83
CA GLN A 9 7.44 20.16 -9.65
C GLN A 9 7.87 19.92 -11.10
N THR A 10 8.63 20.84 -11.69
CA THR A 10 9.11 20.70 -13.09
C THR A 10 10.14 19.57 -13.27
N HIS A 11 11.00 19.35 -12.27
CA HIS A 11 11.95 18.22 -12.29
C HIS A 11 11.27 16.87 -12.10
N PHE A 12 10.23 16.78 -11.26
CA PHE A 12 9.46 15.56 -11.04
C PHE A 12 8.65 15.16 -12.28
N LYS A 13 7.96 16.12 -12.92
CA LYS A 13 7.24 15.89 -14.18
C LYS A 13 8.17 15.32 -15.26
N ARG A 14 9.38 15.85 -15.41
CA ARG A 14 10.38 15.34 -16.38
C ARG A 14 10.90 13.94 -16.03
N ALA A 15 11.09 13.62 -14.74
CA ALA A 15 11.55 12.30 -14.31
C ALA A 15 10.48 11.21 -14.53
N CYS A 16 9.23 11.49 -14.18
CA CYS A 16 8.09 10.58 -14.46
C CYS A 16 7.87 10.39 -15.97
N PHE A 17 7.96 11.46 -16.77
CA PHE A 17 7.84 11.35 -18.23
C PHE A 17 8.94 10.47 -18.82
N LYS A 18 10.18 10.60 -18.32
CA LYS A 18 11.31 9.76 -18.76
C LYS A 18 11.16 8.30 -18.33
N LEU A 19 10.59 8.05 -17.14
CA LEU A 19 10.31 6.70 -16.65
C LEU A 19 9.23 6.02 -17.50
N LEU A 20 8.17 6.76 -17.86
CA LEU A 20 7.09 6.27 -18.70
C LEU A 20 7.56 6.03 -20.15
N GLU A 21 8.39 6.92 -20.71
CA GLU A 21 9.07 6.68 -21.98
C GLU A 21 9.96 5.45 -21.92
N ILE A 22 10.72 5.24 -20.83
CA ILE A 22 11.54 4.04 -20.64
C ILE A 22 10.67 2.78 -20.58
N VAL A 23 9.55 2.78 -19.84
CA VAL A 23 8.62 1.63 -19.78
C VAL A 23 8.00 1.34 -21.16
N MET A 24 7.53 2.37 -21.86
CA MET A 24 7.01 2.24 -23.22
C MET A 24 8.07 1.76 -24.22
N LEU A 25 9.33 2.21 -24.08
CA LEU A 25 10.45 1.77 -24.92
C LEU A 25 10.89 0.34 -24.61
N LEU A 26 10.90 -0.07 -23.34
CA LEU A 26 11.23 -1.43 -22.92
C LEU A 26 10.21 -2.46 -23.42
N GLN A 27 8.92 -2.11 -23.47
CA GLN A 27 7.88 -3.01 -24.03
C GLN A 27 7.91 -3.11 -25.56
N ARG A 28 8.55 -2.16 -26.26
CA ARG A 28 8.85 -2.26 -27.70
C ARG A 28 10.05 -3.17 -28.00
N SER A 29 10.83 -3.54 -26.98
CA SER A 29 11.90 -4.54 -27.12
C SER A 29 11.32 -5.93 -27.31
N LYS A 30 11.78 -6.65 -28.34
CA LYS A 30 11.33 -8.02 -28.68
C LYS A 30 11.63 -9.08 -27.60
N ASN A 31 12.33 -8.72 -26.52
CA ASN A 31 12.84 -9.63 -25.50
C ASN A 31 12.15 -9.51 -24.13
N MET A 32 11.15 -8.64 -23.97
CA MET A 32 10.42 -8.52 -22.69
C MET A 32 9.20 -9.44 -22.70
N ASP A 33 9.16 -10.38 -21.75
CA ASP A 33 8.03 -11.30 -21.60
C ASP A 33 6.77 -10.51 -21.21
N ARG A 34 5.84 -10.39 -22.16
CA ARG A 34 4.56 -9.68 -22.01
C ARG A 34 3.65 -10.32 -20.95
N SER A 35 4.01 -11.51 -20.47
CA SER A 35 3.26 -12.28 -19.47
C SER A 35 3.22 -11.62 -18.09
N TYR A 36 4.24 -10.83 -17.71
CA TYR A 36 4.37 -10.35 -16.32
C TYR A 36 3.86 -8.92 -16.08
N CYS A 37 3.86 -8.05 -17.09
CA CYS A 37 3.51 -6.64 -16.93
C CYS A 37 2.27 -6.22 -17.73
N GLY A 38 1.65 -7.17 -18.42
CA GLY A 38 0.55 -6.93 -19.36
C GLY A 38 0.97 -6.09 -20.57
N ASN A 39 0.11 -6.08 -21.58
CA ASN A 39 0.34 -5.30 -22.78
C ASN A 39 -0.21 -3.87 -22.61
N ILE A 40 0.69 -2.89 -22.48
CA ILE A 40 0.31 -1.47 -22.38
C ILE A 40 -0.42 -0.97 -23.62
N SER A 41 -0.33 -1.66 -24.76
CA SER A 41 -0.87 -1.17 -26.03
C SER A 41 -2.38 -0.89 -25.99
N LEU A 42 -3.10 -1.51 -25.07
CA LEU A 42 -4.53 -1.29 -24.87
C LEU A 42 -4.84 0.05 -24.20
N VAL A 43 -3.87 0.64 -23.49
CA VAL A 43 -4.00 1.90 -22.75
C VAL A 43 -2.95 2.94 -23.16
N ALA A 44 -2.11 2.64 -24.16
CA ALA A 44 -0.98 3.50 -24.52
C ALA A 44 -1.43 4.93 -24.89
N ASP A 45 -2.57 5.07 -25.57
CA ASP A 45 -3.11 6.36 -25.98
C ASP A 45 -3.59 7.20 -24.79
N THR A 46 -4.04 6.56 -23.71
CA THR A 46 -4.51 7.26 -22.50
C THR A 46 -3.36 7.71 -21.59
N LEU A 47 -2.16 7.17 -21.81
CA LEU A 47 -0.95 7.41 -21.02
C LEU A 47 0.05 8.36 -21.69
N GLN A 48 -0.25 8.91 -22.88
CA GLN A 48 0.69 9.78 -23.60
C GLN A 48 0.99 11.10 -22.89
N SER A 49 0.12 11.54 -21.97
CA SER A 49 0.27 12.80 -21.23
C SER A 49 -0.52 12.79 -19.92
N GLY A 50 -0.23 13.77 -19.06
CA GLY A 50 -0.96 13.98 -17.81
C GLY A 50 -0.72 12.93 -16.72
N VAL A 51 0.20 11.98 -16.87
CA VAL A 51 0.56 11.02 -15.81
C VAL A 51 1.44 11.71 -14.76
N VAL A 52 1.03 11.69 -13.49
CA VAL A 52 1.78 12.27 -12.36
C VAL A 52 2.50 11.22 -11.52
N GLN A 53 1.96 10.00 -11.48
CA GLN A 53 2.52 8.90 -10.70
C GLN A 53 2.21 7.56 -11.40
N VAL A 54 3.15 6.63 -11.27
CA VAL A 54 2.97 5.23 -11.67
C VAL A 54 3.34 4.36 -10.46
N VAL A 55 2.46 3.43 -10.11
CA VAL A 55 2.71 2.42 -9.07
C VAL A 55 2.71 1.05 -9.72
N GLY A 56 3.71 0.23 -9.38
CA GLY A 56 3.86 -1.11 -9.93
C GLY A 56 3.74 -2.17 -8.85
N ILE A 57 3.10 -3.28 -9.21
CA ILE A 57 3.14 -4.55 -8.48
C ILE A 57 3.75 -5.63 -9.36
N GLN A 58 3.84 -6.87 -8.87
CA GLN A 58 4.50 -7.95 -9.61
C GLN A 58 3.85 -8.23 -10.98
N THR A 59 2.55 -7.98 -11.10
CA THR A 59 1.71 -8.42 -12.24
C THR A 59 1.01 -7.30 -13.00
N ALA A 60 1.10 -6.06 -12.52
CA ALA A 60 0.33 -4.94 -13.04
C ALA A 60 0.94 -3.60 -12.63
N PHE A 61 0.47 -2.55 -13.30
CA PHE A 61 0.76 -1.17 -13.00
C PHE A 61 -0.52 -0.35 -12.96
N VAL A 62 -0.42 0.79 -12.30
CA VAL A 62 -1.45 1.81 -12.29
C VAL A 62 -0.82 3.18 -12.47
N ALA A 63 -1.38 3.98 -13.37
CA ALA A 63 -1.05 5.38 -13.57
C ALA A 63 -2.14 6.25 -12.95
N ILE A 64 -1.71 7.26 -12.19
CA ILE A 64 -2.56 8.33 -11.66
C ILE A 64 -2.27 9.57 -12.50
N LYS A 65 -3.32 10.22 -12.98
CA LYS A 65 -3.23 11.39 -13.86
C LYS A 65 -3.56 12.70 -13.15
N GLU A 66 -3.16 13.83 -13.75
CA GLU A 66 -3.42 15.20 -13.27
C GLU A 66 -4.91 15.50 -13.14
N ASP A 67 -5.75 14.86 -13.97
CA ASP A 67 -7.20 14.97 -13.95
C ASP A 67 -7.87 14.04 -12.89
N GLY A 68 -7.07 13.35 -12.08
CA GLY A 68 -7.52 12.38 -11.08
C GLY A 68 -7.87 11.01 -11.66
N SER A 69 -7.86 10.84 -12.99
CA SER A 69 -8.19 9.55 -13.60
C SER A 69 -7.11 8.49 -13.32
N VAL A 70 -7.58 7.25 -13.17
CA VAL A 70 -6.75 6.08 -12.86
C VAL A 70 -6.79 5.13 -14.03
N VAL A 71 -5.62 4.72 -14.51
CA VAL A 71 -5.48 3.77 -15.62
C VAL A 71 -4.62 2.61 -15.14
N SER A 72 -5.20 1.41 -15.08
CA SER A 72 -4.47 0.18 -14.77
C SER A 72 -4.19 -0.62 -16.04
N TRP A 73 -3.07 -1.35 -16.02
CA TRP A 73 -2.74 -2.33 -17.05
C TRP A 73 -1.90 -3.45 -16.46
N GLY A 74 -1.96 -4.63 -17.06
CA GLY A 74 -1.35 -5.83 -16.47
C GLY A 74 -2.18 -7.07 -16.74
N ILE A 75 -2.02 -8.05 -15.87
CA ILE A 75 -2.94 -9.19 -15.79
C ILE A 75 -4.23 -8.69 -15.09
N ALA A 76 -5.36 -8.70 -15.81
CA ALA A 76 -6.63 -8.12 -15.33
C ALA A 76 -7.02 -8.59 -13.92
N GLY A 77 -7.08 -9.91 -13.68
CA GLY A 77 -7.42 -10.49 -12.38
C GLY A 77 -6.35 -10.33 -11.28
N LEU A 78 -5.19 -9.76 -11.60
CA LEU A 78 -4.07 -9.53 -10.68
C LEU A 78 -3.66 -8.04 -10.69
N GLY A 79 -4.66 -7.14 -10.72
CA GLY A 79 -4.51 -5.69 -10.55
C GLY A 79 -4.46 -4.89 -11.86
N GLY A 80 -4.47 -5.54 -13.01
CA GLY A 80 -4.37 -4.90 -14.32
C GLY A 80 -5.67 -4.32 -14.87
N ASP A 81 -6.78 -4.49 -14.15
CA ASP A 81 -8.09 -3.93 -14.50
C ASP A 81 -8.77 -3.36 -13.24
N SER A 82 -9.03 -2.05 -13.27
CA SER A 82 -9.69 -1.27 -12.21
C SER A 82 -11.09 -0.82 -12.61
N SER A 83 -11.62 -1.29 -13.74
CA SER A 83 -12.93 -0.87 -14.27
C SER A 83 -14.09 -1.16 -13.31
N SER A 84 -14.01 -2.26 -12.56
CA SER A 84 -15.01 -2.66 -11.55
C SER A 84 -15.14 -1.68 -10.38
N VAL A 85 -14.14 -0.81 -10.19
CA VAL A 85 -14.10 0.18 -9.10
C VAL A 85 -13.97 1.61 -9.62
N ALA A 86 -14.12 1.83 -10.93
CA ALA A 86 -13.94 3.14 -11.56
C ALA A 86 -14.81 4.23 -10.91
N ASP A 87 -16.07 3.92 -10.61
CA ASP A 87 -17.00 4.87 -9.97
C ASP A 87 -16.64 5.21 -8.51
N LYS A 88 -15.78 4.41 -7.88
CA LYS A 88 -15.29 4.59 -6.50
C LYS A 88 -13.93 5.26 -6.43
N LEU A 89 -13.22 5.34 -7.56
CA LEU A 89 -11.95 6.05 -7.69
C LEU A 89 -12.27 7.52 -7.97
N GLN A 90 -12.41 8.30 -6.90
CA GLN A 90 -12.80 9.71 -7.00
C GLN A 90 -11.66 10.55 -7.55
N GLN A 91 -11.95 11.78 -7.99
CA GLN A 91 -10.90 12.76 -8.24
C GLN A 91 -10.16 13.07 -6.93
N GLY A 92 -8.83 13.23 -6.99
CA GLY A 92 -8.04 13.54 -5.80
C GLY A 92 -7.61 12.31 -4.99
N LEU A 93 -7.07 11.26 -5.62
CA LEU A 93 -6.46 10.16 -4.87
C LEU A 93 -5.28 10.67 -4.04
N LEU A 94 -5.29 10.38 -2.73
CA LEU A 94 -4.18 10.68 -1.84
C LEU A 94 -3.04 9.68 -2.01
N GLN A 95 -3.38 8.41 -2.19
CA GLN A 95 -2.39 7.34 -2.24
C GLN A 95 -2.92 6.13 -3.02
N VAL A 96 -2.03 5.52 -3.80
CA VAL A 96 -2.19 4.13 -4.24
C VAL A 96 -0.94 3.37 -3.80
N VAL A 97 -1.14 2.25 -3.12
CA VAL A 97 -0.07 1.30 -2.78
C VAL A 97 -0.39 -0.04 -3.40
N GLY A 98 0.57 -0.97 -3.38
CA GLY A 98 0.36 -2.30 -3.91
C GLY A 98 1.08 -3.36 -3.11
N ASN A 99 0.54 -4.58 -3.14
CA ASN A 99 1.24 -5.78 -2.70
C ASN A 99 1.69 -6.61 -3.92
N GLN A 100 1.69 -7.94 -3.84
CA GLN A 100 2.05 -8.76 -5.00
C GLN A 100 1.02 -8.67 -6.14
N HIS A 101 -0.29 -8.65 -5.83
CA HIS A 101 -1.36 -8.87 -6.82
C HIS A 101 -2.60 -7.97 -6.66
N ALA A 102 -2.57 -6.98 -5.77
CA ALA A 102 -3.68 -6.08 -5.52
C ALA A 102 -3.21 -4.65 -5.24
N PHE A 103 -4.12 -3.71 -5.48
CA PHE A 103 -3.95 -2.29 -5.20
C PHE A 103 -5.12 -1.80 -4.34
N PRO A 104 -4.85 -1.11 -3.23
CA PRO A 104 -5.79 -0.18 -2.63
C PRO A 104 -5.49 1.26 -2.98
N ALA A 105 -6.55 2.05 -3.10
CA ALA A 105 -6.53 3.49 -3.28
C ALA A 105 -7.18 4.18 -2.07
N ILE A 106 -6.57 5.25 -1.59
CA ILE A 106 -7.16 6.19 -0.62
C ILE A 106 -7.63 7.41 -1.40
N ASN A 107 -8.93 7.70 -1.32
CA ASN A 107 -9.55 8.91 -1.89
C ASN A 107 -9.31 10.13 -0.98
N GLU A 108 -9.55 11.32 -1.51
CA GLU A 108 -9.38 12.61 -0.78
C GLU A 108 -10.29 12.72 0.47
N ASP A 109 -11.45 12.05 0.45
CA ASP A 109 -12.37 11.95 1.59
C ASP A 109 -11.93 10.93 2.67
N GLY A 110 -10.78 10.28 2.46
CA GLY A 110 -10.27 9.25 3.35
C GLY A 110 -10.98 7.90 3.20
N SER A 111 -11.81 7.70 2.17
CA SER A 111 -12.36 6.38 1.84
C SER A 111 -11.34 5.50 1.11
N VAL A 112 -11.50 4.18 1.22
CA VAL A 112 -10.63 3.20 0.55
C VAL A 112 -11.41 2.23 -0.32
N VAL A 113 -10.88 2.02 -1.53
CA VAL A 113 -11.33 0.96 -2.44
C VAL A 113 -10.13 0.15 -2.92
N SER A 114 -10.30 -1.17 -3.12
CA SER A 114 -9.27 -2.03 -3.68
C SER A 114 -9.74 -2.79 -4.93
N TRP A 115 -8.75 -3.19 -5.75
CA TRP A 115 -8.95 -4.05 -6.91
C TRP A 115 -7.76 -5.01 -7.09
N GLY A 116 -7.96 -6.04 -7.90
CA GLY A 116 -6.98 -7.08 -8.19
C GLY A 116 -7.37 -8.42 -7.57
N ASN A 117 -6.39 -9.22 -7.15
CA ASN A 117 -6.66 -10.56 -6.63
C ASN A 117 -7.31 -10.50 -5.23
N THR A 118 -8.50 -11.06 -5.09
CA THR A 118 -9.28 -11.06 -3.84
C THR A 118 -8.55 -11.75 -2.68
N ALA A 119 -7.82 -12.83 -2.94
CA ALA A 119 -7.00 -13.52 -1.93
C ALA A 119 -5.80 -12.70 -1.45
N PHE A 120 -5.50 -11.58 -2.12
CA PHE A 120 -4.45 -10.63 -1.79
C PHE A 120 -5.03 -9.28 -1.34
N GLY A 121 -6.33 -9.20 -1.02
CA GLY A 121 -6.97 -7.94 -0.60
C GLY A 121 -7.43 -7.04 -1.74
N GLY A 122 -7.54 -7.58 -2.96
CA GLY A 122 -8.14 -6.90 -4.11
C GLY A 122 -9.66 -6.70 -4.01
N ASP A 123 -10.28 -7.12 -2.91
CA ASP A 123 -11.66 -6.78 -2.56
C ASP A 123 -11.71 -6.37 -1.07
N SER A 124 -12.09 -5.11 -0.82
CA SER A 124 -12.24 -4.52 0.52
C SER A 124 -13.71 -4.44 0.97
N SER A 125 -14.66 -5.02 0.22
CA SER A 125 -16.09 -4.87 0.48
C SER A 125 -16.53 -5.40 1.85
N SER A 126 -15.87 -6.44 2.37
CA SER A 126 -16.16 -7.02 3.68
C SER A 126 -15.86 -6.08 4.85
N VAL A 127 -15.06 -5.04 4.63
CA VAL A 127 -14.68 -4.03 5.63
C VAL A 127 -15.04 -2.61 5.18
N ALA A 128 -15.91 -2.46 4.17
CA ALA A 128 -16.28 -1.18 3.59
C ALA A 128 -16.84 -0.19 4.62
N ASP A 129 -17.66 -0.66 5.57
CA ASP A 129 -18.23 0.16 6.65
C ASP A 129 -17.16 0.74 7.59
N LYS A 130 -15.94 0.18 7.61
CA LYS A 130 -14.81 0.71 8.38
C LYS A 130 -13.84 1.54 7.53
N LEU A 131 -14.03 1.55 6.21
CA LEU A 131 -13.14 2.17 5.21
C LEU A 131 -13.83 3.28 4.41
N HIS A 132 -15.02 3.73 4.81
CA HIS A 132 -15.77 4.76 4.08
C HIS A 132 -15.25 6.18 4.32
N GLU A 133 -14.45 6.42 5.35
CA GLU A 133 -13.83 7.72 5.66
C GLU A 133 -12.68 7.57 6.68
N GLY A 134 -11.92 8.64 6.86
CA GLY A 134 -10.96 8.79 7.96
C GLY A 134 -9.70 7.93 7.84
N VAL A 135 -9.46 7.26 6.70
CA VAL A 135 -8.20 6.53 6.47
C VAL A 135 -7.09 7.51 6.10
N LEU A 136 -5.99 7.46 6.84
CA LEU A 136 -4.82 8.31 6.63
C LEU A 136 -3.71 7.63 5.82
N GLN A 137 -3.57 6.32 5.99
CA GLN A 137 -2.48 5.55 5.38
C GLN A 137 -2.89 4.10 5.19
N VAL A 138 -2.42 3.48 4.11
CA VAL A 138 -2.48 2.03 3.90
C VAL A 138 -1.08 1.45 3.76
N VAL A 139 -0.86 0.33 4.43
CA VAL A 139 0.40 -0.44 4.41
C VAL A 139 0.10 -1.85 3.93
N GLY A 140 0.84 -2.31 2.92
CA GLY A 140 0.73 -3.68 2.41
C GLY A 140 1.82 -4.60 2.96
N ASN A 141 1.49 -5.88 3.10
CA ASN A 141 2.49 -6.96 3.10
C ASN A 141 2.40 -7.73 1.77
N PHE A 142 2.71 -9.03 1.70
CA PHE A 142 2.62 -9.76 0.43
C PHE A 142 1.17 -10.02 -0.01
N ARG A 143 0.24 -10.24 0.93
CA ARG A 143 -1.11 -10.79 0.66
C ARG A 143 -2.25 -10.09 1.40
N ALA A 144 -1.95 -9.05 2.16
CA ALA A 144 -2.90 -8.31 2.96
C ALA A 144 -2.50 -6.82 3.04
N PHE A 145 -3.44 -6.03 3.51
CA PHE A 145 -3.28 -4.60 3.77
C PHE A 145 -3.79 -4.27 5.17
N ALA A 146 -3.22 -3.21 5.74
CA ALA A 146 -3.67 -2.59 6.97
C ALA A 146 -3.78 -1.08 6.76
N ALA A 147 -4.95 -0.52 7.06
CA ALA A 147 -5.25 0.91 7.06
C ALA A 147 -5.14 1.48 8.48
N ILE A 148 -4.51 2.66 8.60
CA ILE A 148 -4.49 3.46 9.82
C ILE A 148 -5.50 4.59 9.66
N LYS A 149 -6.42 4.72 10.61
CA LYS A 149 -7.42 5.78 10.65
C LYS A 149 -6.98 6.97 11.51
N ASP A 150 -7.65 8.09 11.34
CA ASP A 150 -7.43 9.35 12.07
C ASP A 150 -7.73 9.27 13.57
N ASP A 151 -8.66 8.40 13.96
CA ASP A 151 -8.94 8.00 15.35
C ASP A 151 -7.86 7.07 15.95
N GLY A 152 -6.85 6.69 15.14
CA GLY A 152 -5.77 5.78 15.53
C GLY A 152 -6.17 4.31 15.58
N SER A 153 -7.34 3.94 15.06
CA SER A 153 -7.73 2.54 14.86
C SER A 153 -7.09 1.94 13.61
N VAL A 154 -7.05 0.61 13.55
CA VAL A 154 -6.50 -0.14 12.42
C VAL A 154 -7.55 -1.08 11.85
N VAL A 155 -7.68 -1.09 10.53
CA VAL A 155 -8.53 -2.02 9.77
C VAL A 155 -7.63 -2.82 8.83
N SER A 156 -7.77 -4.14 8.77
CA SER A 156 -7.02 -4.95 7.80
C SER A 156 -7.92 -5.85 6.96
N TRP A 157 -7.44 -6.21 5.78
CA TRP A 157 -8.14 -7.08 4.83
C TRP A 157 -7.15 -7.82 3.92
N GLY A 158 -7.64 -8.84 3.21
CA GLY A 158 -6.85 -9.75 2.38
C GLY A 158 -6.69 -11.13 3.03
N SER A 159 -5.55 -11.77 2.81
CA SER A 159 -5.30 -13.12 3.35
C SER A 159 -5.34 -13.14 4.88
N ALA A 160 -6.31 -13.86 5.44
CA ALA A 160 -6.50 -13.98 6.89
C ALA A 160 -5.37 -14.75 7.60
N SER A 161 -4.51 -15.47 6.86
CA SER A 161 -3.31 -16.14 7.38
C SER A 161 -2.03 -15.33 7.19
N ASP A 162 -2.16 -14.10 6.70
CA ASP A 162 -1.06 -13.18 6.43
C ASP A 162 -1.44 -11.76 6.89
N GLY A 163 -2.23 -11.59 7.95
CA GLY A 163 -2.51 -10.30 8.59
C GLY A 163 -3.76 -9.58 8.09
N GLY A 164 -4.50 -10.17 7.17
CA GLY A 164 -5.76 -9.64 6.62
C GLY A 164 -6.95 -9.69 7.58
N SER A 165 -6.74 -10.15 8.81
CA SER A 165 -7.73 -10.08 9.89
C SER A 165 -7.05 -9.60 11.17
N VAL A 166 -7.01 -8.30 11.38
CA VAL A 166 -6.65 -7.72 12.65
C VAL A 166 -7.84 -7.99 13.58
N ALA A 167 -7.63 -8.80 14.61
CA ALA A 167 -8.61 -8.92 15.68
C ALA A 167 -8.92 -7.51 16.20
N ASP A 168 -10.10 -7.26 16.78
CA ASP A 168 -10.55 -5.96 17.31
C ASP A 168 -9.70 -5.43 18.51
N LYS A 169 -8.39 -5.66 18.49
CA LYS A 169 -7.37 -5.32 19.49
C LYS A 169 -6.71 -3.96 19.23
N LEU A 170 -6.88 -3.39 18.04
CA LEU A 170 -6.27 -2.12 17.61
C LEU A 170 -7.34 -1.06 17.31
N GLU A 171 -8.15 -0.76 18.31
CA GLU A 171 -9.27 0.17 18.20
C GLU A 171 -8.88 1.66 18.34
N SER A 172 -7.65 1.96 18.79
CA SER A 172 -7.19 3.35 18.95
C SER A 172 -5.69 3.44 19.21
N HIS A 173 -5.18 4.67 19.17
CA HIS A 173 -3.83 5.09 19.58
C HIS A 173 -2.67 4.53 18.75
N VAL A 174 -2.92 3.91 17.60
CA VAL A 174 -1.88 3.52 16.64
C VAL A 174 -1.47 4.76 15.83
N PHE A 175 -0.16 4.99 15.72
CA PHE A 175 0.37 6.06 14.85
C PHE A 175 1.19 5.51 13.68
N GLN A 176 1.64 4.26 13.75
CA GLN A 176 2.41 3.65 12.67
C GLN A 176 2.15 2.14 12.59
N VAL A 177 2.05 1.64 11.35
CA VAL A 177 1.98 0.20 11.02
C VAL A 177 3.13 -0.15 10.08
N ILE A 178 3.74 -1.31 10.30
CA ILE A 178 4.82 -1.87 9.49
C ILE A 178 4.41 -3.29 9.10
N GLY A 179 4.46 -3.59 7.80
CA GLY A 179 4.27 -4.95 7.28
C GLY A 179 5.60 -5.66 7.04
N ASN A 180 5.61 -6.98 7.15
CA ASN A 180 6.66 -7.84 6.59
C ASN A 180 6.09 -8.72 5.47
N ARG A 181 6.51 -9.98 5.31
CA ARG A 181 5.92 -10.88 4.31
C ARG A 181 4.51 -11.37 4.70
N ALA A 182 4.30 -11.70 5.97
CA ALA A 182 3.10 -12.43 6.42
C ALA A 182 2.54 -11.93 7.77
N ALA A 183 3.09 -10.86 8.33
CA ALA A 183 2.65 -10.28 9.59
C ALA A 183 2.74 -8.75 9.52
N PHE A 184 2.13 -8.11 10.51
CA PHE A 184 2.23 -6.68 10.73
C PHE A 184 2.59 -6.38 12.19
N ALA A 185 3.14 -5.19 12.42
CA ALA A 185 3.38 -4.61 13.73
C ALA A 185 2.89 -3.16 13.76
N ALA A 186 2.16 -2.79 14.81
CA ALA A 186 1.68 -1.45 15.07
C ALA A 186 2.38 -0.85 16.28
N ILE A 187 2.86 0.40 16.16
CA ILE A 187 3.37 1.19 17.28
C ILE A 187 2.26 2.14 17.73
N LYS A 188 1.99 2.15 19.03
CA LYS A 188 1.03 3.05 19.67
C LYS A 188 1.70 4.30 20.24
N HIS A 189 0.92 5.36 20.44
CA HIS A 189 1.41 6.62 21.00
C HIS A 189 2.01 6.50 22.41
N ASP A 190 1.64 5.47 23.17
CA ASP A 190 2.22 5.15 24.48
C ASP A 190 3.57 4.40 24.40
N GLY A 191 4.06 4.15 23.19
CA GLY A 191 5.29 3.40 22.92
C GLY A 191 5.14 1.89 23.11
N SER A 192 3.91 1.37 23.19
CA SER A 192 3.66 -0.07 23.11
C SER A 192 3.62 -0.54 21.65
N VAL A 193 3.91 -1.83 21.42
CA VAL A 193 3.80 -2.47 20.11
C VAL A 193 2.88 -3.68 20.18
N ALA A 194 2.02 -3.78 19.18
CA ALA A 194 1.21 -4.96 18.92
C ALA A 194 1.58 -5.54 17.57
N ALA A 195 1.99 -6.80 17.53
CA ALA A 195 2.17 -7.55 16.30
C ALA A 195 1.04 -8.58 16.16
N TRP A 196 0.60 -8.87 14.95
CA TRP A 196 -0.47 -9.84 14.70
C TRP A 196 -0.16 -10.75 13.52
N ASP A 197 -0.84 -11.90 13.53
CA ASP A 197 -0.75 -13.00 12.58
C ASP A 197 0.55 -13.80 12.69
N ASN A 198 1.11 -14.24 11.57
CA ASN A 198 2.10 -15.31 11.50
C ASN A 198 3.27 -15.19 12.51
N ALA A 199 3.26 -16.06 13.52
CA ALA A 199 4.25 -16.07 14.59
C ALA A 199 5.67 -16.40 14.12
N ASP A 200 5.81 -17.21 13.06
CA ASP A 200 7.11 -17.49 12.43
C ASP A 200 7.67 -16.26 11.69
N HIS A 201 6.84 -15.23 11.48
CA HIS A 201 7.22 -13.95 10.91
C HIS A 201 7.22 -12.82 11.96
N GLY A 202 7.17 -13.14 13.26
CA GLY A 202 7.14 -12.16 14.34
C GLY A 202 5.76 -11.56 14.64
N GLY A 203 4.68 -12.10 14.05
CA GLY A 203 3.31 -11.85 14.49
C GLY A 203 2.97 -12.58 15.80
N ASP A 204 1.81 -12.29 16.40
CA ASP A 204 1.18 -12.95 17.57
C ASP A 204 2.15 -13.68 18.53
N SER A 205 3.19 -12.96 19.00
CA SER A 205 4.25 -13.54 19.84
C SER A 205 4.07 -13.12 21.31
N PRO A 206 3.61 -14.02 22.20
CA PRO A 206 3.39 -13.66 23.62
C PRO A 206 4.69 -13.30 24.33
N SER A 207 5.81 -13.91 23.93
CA SER A 207 7.13 -13.64 24.50
C SER A 207 7.64 -12.24 24.14
N ALA A 208 7.30 -11.75 22.95
CA ALA A 208 7.56 -10.37 22.53
C ALA A 208 6.57 -9.40 23.20
N ALA A 209 5.28 -9.74 23.28
CA ALA A 209 4.25 -8.86 23.83
C ALA A 209 4.59 -8.32 25.23
N ASN A 210 5.13 -9.17 26.12
CA ASN A 210 5.56 -8.74 27.46
C ASN A 210 6.72 -7.75 27.45
N LYS A 211 7.59 -7.81 26.45
CA LYS A 211 8.76 -6.93 26.32
C LYS A 211 8.42 -5.61 25.62
N LEU A 212 7.28 -5.53 24.93
CA LEU A 212 6.92 -4.43 24.04
C LEU A 212 5.75 -3.59 24.57
N GLN A 213 5.53 -3.59 25.88
CA GLN A 213 4.41 -2.86 26.51
C GLN A 213 4.63 -1.34 26.61
N LYS A 214 5.86 -0.86 26.45
CA LYS A 214 6.20 0.58 26.49
C LYS A 214 7.62 0.85 26.01
N GLY A 215 7.89 2.13 25.74
CA GLY A 215 9.23 2.64 25.48
C GLY A 215 9.80 2.23 24.12
N VAL A 216 8.99 1.71 23.20
CA VAL A 216 9.40 1.50 21.81
C VAL A 216 9.28 2.82 21.05
N VAL A 217 10.37 3.20 20.37
CA VAL A 217 10.42 4.43 19.55
C VAL A 217 10.46 4.13 18.05
N GLN A 218 10.85 2.92 17.67
CA GLN A 218 10.92 2.52 16.27
C GLN A 218 10.72 1.01 16.12
N VAL A 219 10.03 0.62 15.06
CA VAL A 219 9.91 -0.76 14.58
C VAL A 219 10.38 -0.81 13.13
N VAL A 220 11.19 -1.81 12.81
CA VAL A 220 11.68 -2.08 11.45
C VAL A 220 11.39 -3.52 11.11
N GLY A 221 10.81 -3.77 9.94
CA GLY A 221 10.57 -5.11 9.41
C GLY A 221 11.61 -5.50 8.37
N ASN A 222 11.96 -6.79 8.34
CA ASN A 222 12.55 -7.43 7.16
C ASN A 222 11.54 -8.42 6.56
N LEU A 223 11.96 -9.37 5.72
CA LEU A 223 11.04 -10.33 5.10
C LEU A 223 10.31 -11.24 6.12
N ARG A 224 10.91 -11.56 7.27
CA ARG A 224 10.41 -12.58 8.21
C ARG A 224 10.49 -12.19 9.69
N ALA A 225 10.89 -10.97 10.03
CA ALA A 225 11.03 -10.57 11.41
C ALA A 225 10.85 -9.07 11.56
N PHE A 226 10.56 -8.68 12.80
CA PHE A 226 10.64 -7.29 13.24
C PHE A 226 11.82 -7.14 14.20
N ALA A 227 12.43 -5.97 14.16
CA ALA A 227 13.34 -5.50 15.20
C ALA A 227 12.79 -4.17 15.73
N VAL A 228 12.94 -3.96 17.03
CA VAL A 228 12.49 -2.73 17.68
C VAL A 228 13.65 -2.04 18.38
N ILE A 229 13.60 -0.71 18.40
CA ILE A 229 14.50 0.14 19.18
C ILE A 229 13.69 0.75 20.31
N LYS A 230 14.23 0.66 21.53
CA LYS A 230 13.65 1.28 22.72
C LYS A 230 14.25 2.66 23.01
N ASP A 231 13.53 3.47 23.78
CA ASP A 231 13.95 4.79 24.27
C ASP A 231 15.29 4.76 25.02
N ASN A 232 15.60 3.66 25.69
CA ASN A 232 16.87 3.41 26.38
C ASN A 232 18.00 2.92 25.45
N GLY A 233 17.76 2.88 24.13
CA GLY A 233 18.71 2.44 23.11
C GLY A 233 18.86 0.92 22.96
N SER A 234 18.13 0.11 23.74
CA SER A 234 18.18 -1.36 23.60
C SER A 234 17.38 -1.84 22.38
N VAL A 235 17.80 -2.98 21.82
CA VAL A 235 17.16 -3.62 20.68
C VAL A 235 16.50 -4.93 21.11
N VAL A 236 15.29 -5.18 20.63
CA VAL A 236 14.59 -6.47 20.78
C VAL A 236 14.19 -6.97 19.38
N SER A 237 14.46 -8.23 19.08
CA SER A 237 14.10 -8.94 17.84
C SER A 237 13.44 -10.26 18.16
#